data_AF-A0A6N7PRT1-F1
#
_entry.id   AF-A0A6N7PRT1-F1
#
_cell.length_a   1.000
_cell.length_b   1.000
_cell.length_c   1.000
_cell.angle_alpha   90.00
_cell.angle_beta   90.00
_cell.angle_gamma   90.00
#
_symmetry.space_group_name_H-M   'P 1'
#
loop_
_entity.id
_entity.type
_entity.pdbx_description
1 polymer ?
#
loop_
_entity_poly.entity_id
_entity_poly.type
_entity_poly.pdbx_seq_one_letter_code
_entity_poly.pdbx_strand_id
1 'polypeptide(L)'
;MRTSLAPIFAAFALAGATFGFASSADAARLDACNGIELSANANCEMRVSGGCTAACEPVSFQVQCAADLYIGCNGQCTAMVDAQCTAGCTGGCEAECEVNPGSFDCSASCRADCGANCDAACAADPNSARCKASCEATCGGECDARCDVTPPDANCKAQCEACCTGSCDAKANIDCQIDCQADAFVQCEADLKGGCEVACQRPEGALFCDGQYVDVGEQIDSCVAQLESLLQVKVEGYARGDAQCSGGRCTAEGEAGVSCAQSPGNTSSSAAGILGAIAAFGLALGRRKSQKK
;
A
#
# COMPACT_ATOMS: atom_id res chain seq x y z
N MET A 1 -4.14 76.97 -25.54
CA MET A 1 -5.05 75.92 -25.03
C MET A 1 -4.18 74.82 -24.44
N ARG A 2 -4.22 74.67 -23.11
CA ARG A 2 -3.42 73.71 -22.34
C ARG A 2 -4.32 72.51 -22.05
N THR A 3 -3.97 71.33 -22.56
CA THR A 3 -4.65 70.09 -22.23
C THR A 3 -3.69 69.21 -21.42
N SER A 4 -4.07 69.04 -20.16
CA SER A 4 -3.41 68.22 -19.16
C SER A 4 -3.75 66.74 -19.40
N LEU A 5 -2.73 65.88 -19.45
CA LEU A 5 -2.87 64.42 -19.41
C LEU A 5 -2.38 63.92 -18.05
N ALA A 6 -3.28 63.31 -17.29
CA ALA A 6 -2.98 62.61 -16.04
C ALA A 6 -2.67 61.13 -16.33
N PRO A 7 -1.70 60.50 -15.67
CA PRO A 7 -1.50 59.06 -15.74
C PRO A 7 -2.33 58.34 -14.67
N ILE A 8 -3.04 57.29 -15.08
CA ILE A 8 -3.74 56.34 -14.21
C ILE A 8 -2.71 55.32 -13.71
N PHE A 9 -2.53 55.26 -12.39
CA PHE A 9 -1.77 54.21 -11.71
C PHE A 9 -2.60 52.92 -11.66
N ALA A 10 -2.14 51.87 -12.33
CA ALA A 10 -2.68 50.51 -12.19
C ALA A 10 -1.95 49.80 -11.04
N ALA A 11 -2.68 49.49 -9.98
CA ALA A 11 -2.21 48.65 -8.89
C ALA A 11 -2.35 47.17 -9.29
N PHE A 12 -1.22 46.49 -9.49
CA PHE A 12 -1.18 45.02 -9.62
C PHE A 12 -1.14 44.41 -8.21
N ALA A 13 -2.23 43.70 -7.85
CA ALA A 13 -2.27 42.86 -6.66
C ALA A 13 -1.53 41.55 -6.95
N LEU A 14 -0.42 41.32 -6.24
CA LEU A 14 0.28 40.04 -6.19
C LEU A 14 -0.52 39.06 -5.32
N ALA A 15 -1.28 38.17 -5.95
CA ALA A 15 -1.81 36.99 -5.31
C ALA A 15 -0.71 35.91 -5.30
N GLY A 16 -0.06 35.72 -4.15
CA GLY A 16 0.86 34.61 -3.92
C GLY A 16 0.09 33.30 -3.81
N ALA A 17 0.04 32.54 -4.90
CA ALA A 17 -0.37 31.14 -4.87
C ALA A 17 0.79 30.30 -4.31
N THR A 18 0.72 29.97 -3.03
CA THR A 18 1.52 28.89 -2.44
C THR A 18 0.98 27.58 -3.01
N PHE A 19 1.60 27.09 -4.09
CA PHE A 19 1.40 25.73 -4.56
C PHE A 19 1.98 24.79 -3.52
N GLY A 20 1.11 24.06 -2.82
CA GLY A 20 1.51 22.90 -2.05
C GLY A 20 1.97 21.83 -3.04
N PHE A 21 3.22 21.39 -2.91
CA PHE A 21 3.70 20.19 -3.56
C PHE A 21 2.82 19.02 -3.07
N ALA A 22 2.03 18.45 -3.98
CA ALA A 22 1.48 17.12 -3.75
C ALA A 22 2.67 16.18 -3.87
N SER A 23 3.20 15.71 -2.74
CA SER A 23 4.13 14.59 -2.71
C SER A 23 3.48 13.47 -3.51
N SER A 24 4.19 12.97 -4.52
CA SER A 24 3.91 11.65 -5.09
C SER A 24 3.73 10.67 -3.93
N ALA A 25 2.73 9.79 -4.04
CA ALA A 25 2.52 8.76 -3.04
C ALA A 25 3.74 7.81 -3.05
N ASP A 26 4.76 8.16 -2.27
CA ASP A 26 5.97 7.37 -2.13
C ASP A 26 5.58 6.03 -1.50
N ALA A 27 5.61 4.97 -2.30
CA ALA A 27 5.57 3.62 -1.78
C ALA A 27 6.83 3.44 -0.93
N ALA A 28 6.67 3.19 0.36
CA ALA A 28 7.79 2.91 1.24
C ALA A 28 7.96 1.40 1.34
N ARG A 29 9.18 0.92 1.10
CA ARG A 29 9.54 -0.46 1.37
C ARG A 29 9.70 -0.66 2.87
N LEU A 30 8.90 -1.55 3.44
CA LEU A 30 8.85 -1.77 4.89
C LEU A 30 9.63 -3.03 5.25
N ASP A 31 10.91 -2.88 5.56
CA ASP A 31 11.79 -4.03 5.88
C ASP A 31 11.24 -4.86 7.05
N ALA A 32 10.58 -4.22 8.03
CA ALA A 32 9.98 -4.93 9.16
C ALA A 32 8.66 -5.65 8.82
N CYS A 33 8.03 -5.30 7.69
CA CYS A 33 6.84 -5.95 7.14
C CYS A 33 7.22 -6.91 5.99
N ASN A 34 8.37 -7.58 6.11
CA ASN A 34 8.91 -8.49 5.09
C ASN A 34 9.15 -7.83 3.72
N GLY A 35 9.45 -6.53 3.70
CA GLY A 35 9.82 -5.81 2.50
C GLY A 35 8.66 -5.48 1.55
N ILE A 36 7.41 -5.56 2.03
CA ILE A 36 6.22 -5.20 1.25
C ILE A 36 6.19 -3.69 0.99
N GLU A 37 5.76 -3.32 -0.22
CA GLU A 37 5.48 -1.93 -0.60
C GLU A 37 3.99 -1.63 -0.39
N LEU A 38 3.70 -0.65 0.46
CA LEU A 38 2.33 -0.19 0.72
C LEU A 38 2.19 1.27 0.34
N SER A 39 1.01 1.61 -0.18
CA SER A 39 0.66 3.01 -0.43
C SER A 39 0.50 3.75 0.89
N ALA A 40 0.86 5.04 0.91
CA ALA A 40 0.68 5.92 2.07
C ALA A 40 -0.78 6.05 2.55
N ASN A 41 -1.76 5.62 1.74
CA ASN A 41 -3.19 5.64 2.09
C ASN A 41 -3.78 4.23 2.30
N ALA A 42 -2.93 3.22 2.50
CA ALA A 42 -3.39 1.85 2.71
C ALA A 42 -4.20 1.73 4.01
N ASN A 43 -5.32 0.99 3.97
CA ASN A 43 -6.14 0.73 5.15
C ASN A 43 -5.74 -0.61 5.76
N CYS A 44 -4.97 -0.55 6.84
CA CYS A 44 -4.50 -1.74 7.54
C CYS A 44 -5.36 -2.06 8.76
N GLU A 45 -5.78 -3.31 8.91
CA GLU A 45 -6.55 -3.82 10.03
C GLU A 45 -6.02 -5.17 10.53
N MET A 46 -6.03 -5.34 11.84
CA MET A 46 -5.81 -6.63 12.50
C MET A 46 -7.12 -7.38 12.61
N ARG A 47 -7.20 -8.56 12.00
CA ARG A 47 -8.36 -9.43 12.12
C ARG A 47 -8.06 -10.56 13.10
N VAL A 48 -8.91 -10.69 14.11
CA VAL A 48 -8.86 -11.75 15.13
C VAL A 48 -10.17 -12.56 15.10
N SER A 49 -10.07 -13.89 14.95
CA SER A 49 -11.20 -14.84 15.01
C SER A 49 -12.42 -14.56 14.10
N GLY A 50 -13.30 -15.56 13.93
CA GLY A 50 -14.65 -15.42 13.34
C GLY A 50 -14.76 -15.08 11.83
N GLY A 51 -13.74 -14.47 11.24
CA GLY A 51 -13.66 -14.09 9.82
C GLY A 51 -12.22 -13.95 9.29
N CYS A 52 -11.21 -14.08 10.16
CA CYS A 52 -9.80 -14.02 9.77
C CYS A 52 -9.42 -15.11 8.76
N THR A 53 -9.74 -16.38 9.06
CA THR A 53 -9.49 -17.51 8.15
C THR A 53 -10.24 -17.38 6.82
N ALA A 54 -11.42 -16.76 6.84
CA ALA A 54 -12.19 -16.49 5.62
C ALA A 54 -11.57 -15.38 4.77
N ALA A 55 -10.72 -14.52 5.34
CA ALA A 55 -9.97 -13.52 4.61
C ALA A 55 -8.67 -14.07 3.99
N CYS A 56 -8.24 -15.28 4.39
CA CYS A 56 -7.10 -16.00 3.82
C CYS A 56 -7.44 -16.67 2.46
N GLU A 57 -8.24 -16.01 1.62
CA GLU A 57 -8.63 -16.53 0.31
C GLU A 57 -7.54 -16.30 -0.75
N PRO A 58 -7.36 -17.22 -1.72
CA PRO A 58 -6.23 -17.19 -2.66
C PRO A 58 -6.07 -15.89 -3.45
N VAL A 59 -7.18 -15.19 -3.73
CA VAL A 59 -7.17 -13.97 -4.55
C VAL A 59 -6.35 -12.85 -3.90
N SER A 60 -6.26 -12.81 -2.57
CA SER A 60 -5.47 -11.80 -1.86
C SER A 60 -3.97 -12.08 -1.88
N PHE A 61 -3.54 -13.29 -2.28
CA PHE A 61 -2.14 -13.69 -2.34
C PHE A 61 -1.51 -13.56 -3.73
N GLN A 62 -2.33 -13.47 -4.78
CA GLN A 62 -1.84 -13.51 -6.18
C GLN A 62 -0.87 -12.38 -6.50
N VAL A 63 -1.21 -11.16 -6.06
CA VAL A 63 -0.38 -9.97 -6.31
C VAL A 63 0.95 -10.08 -5.56
N GLN A 64 0.91 -10.51 -4.29
CA GLN A 64 2.12 -10.68 -3.49
C GLN A 64 3.02 -11.76 -4.06
N CYS A 65 2.47 -12.92 -4.42
CA CYS A 65 3.22 -13.99 -5.05
C CYS A 65 3.83 -13.58 -6.39
N ALA A 66 3.07 -12.86 -7.22
CA ALA A 66 3.58 -12.35 -8.49
C ALA A 66 4.78 -11.41 -8.28
N ALA A 67 4.70 -10.50 -7.31
CA ALA A 67 5.78 -9.57 -6.98
C ALA A 67 7.03 -10.30 -6.44
N ASP A 68 6.84 -11.21 -5.48
CA ASP A 68 7.95 -11.97 -4.87
C ASP A 68 8.65 -12.87 -5.91
N LEU A 69 7.88 -13.54 -6.75
CA LEU A 69 8.42 -14.45 -7.76
C LEU A 69 9.02 -13.73 -8.96
N TYR A 70 8.54 -12.52 -9.29
CA TYR A 70 9.15 -11.70 -10.33
C TYR A 70 10.66 -11.52 -10.10
N ILE A 71 11.08 -11.20 -8.88
CA ILE A 71 12.51 -11.00 -8.56
C ILE A 71 13.33 -12.29 -8.82
N GLY A 72 12.78 -13.45 -8.47
CA GLY A 72 13.44 -14.75 -8.69
C GLY A 72 13.52 -15.16 -10.17
N CYS A 73 12.55 -14.74 -10.98
CA CYS A 73 12.44 -15.07 -12.38
C CYS A 73 13.10 -14.04 -13.31
N ASN A 74 13.22 -12.78 -12.89
CA ASN A 74 13.81 -11.70 -13.67
C ASN A 74 15.24 -12.02 -14.15
N GLY A 75 16.06 -12.61 -13.28
CA GLY A 75 17.42 -13.01 -13.64
C GLY A 75 17.50 -14.13 -14.69
N GLN A 76 16.40 -14.83 -14.98
CA GLN A 76 16.35 -15.94 -15.93
C GLN A 76 15.77 -15.53 -17.29
N CYS A 77 14.98 -14.46 -17.30
CA CYS A 77 14.35 -13.91 -18.50
C CYS A 77 15.21 -12.76 -19.04
N THR A 78 16.02 -13.07 -20.06
CA THR A 78 16.94 -12.09 -20.68
C THR A 78 16.56 -11.78 -22.13
N ALA A 79 15.28 -11.91 -22.48
CA ALA A 79 14.83 -11.57 -23.82
C ALA A 79 15.08 -10.06 -24.03
N MET A 80 15.80 -9.73 -25.10
CA MET A 80 16.10 -8.35 -25.45
C MET A 80 15.00 -7.80 -26.36
N VAL A 81 14.65 -6.53 -26.12
CA VAL A 81 13.65 -5.81 -26.88
C VAL A 81 14.07 -5.52 -28.32
N ASP A 82 13.08 -5.57 -29.20
CA ASP A 82 13.19 -5.06 -30.56
C ASP A 82 13.18 -3.53 -30.56
N ALA A 83 14.17 -2.90 -31.21
CA ALA A 83 14.29 -1.45 -31.30
C ALA A 83 13.06 -0.75 -31.90
N GLN A 84 12.22 -1.47 -32.67
CA GLN A 84 10.97 -0.95 -33.21
C GLN A 84 9.90 -0.75 -32.12
N CYS A 85 9.91 -1.56 -31.05
CA CYS A 85 8.98 -1.40 -29.93
C CYS A 85 9.23 -0.08 -29.20
N THR A 86 10.49 0.18 -28.85
CA THR A 86 10.88 1.44 -28.20
C THR A 86 10.58 2.63 -29.10
N ALA A 87 10.99 2.57 -30.38
CA ALA A 87 10.75 3.66 -31.33
C ALA A 87 9.25 3.98 -31.54
N GLY A 88 8.39 2.96 -31.52
CA GLY A 88 6.94 3.13 -31.65
C GLY A 88 6.29 3.82 -30.43
N CYS A 89 6.82 3.58 -29.24
CA CYS A 89 6.32 4.15 -28.00
C CYS A 89 6.84 5.59 -27.75
N THR A 90 8.12 5.87 -28.07
CA THR A 90 8.75 7.17 -27.75
C THR A 90 8.02 8.35 -28.39
N GLY A 91 7.51 8.20 -29.62
CA GLY A 91 6.81 9.29 -30.31
C GLY A 91 5.49 9.71 -29.65
N GLY A 92 4.74 8.75 -29.06
CA GLY A 92 3.52 9.04 -28.31
C GLY A 92 3.83 9.63 -26.93
N CYS A 93 4.81 9.03 -26.25
CA CYS A 93 5.24 9.46 -24.93
C CYS A 93 5.82 10.90 -24.94
N GLU A 94 6.66 11.24 -25.91
CA GLU A 94 7.24 12.59 -26.01
C GLU A 94 6.15 13.64 -26.19
N ALA A 95 5.12 13.36 -26.99
CA ALA A 95 4.00 14.28 -27.18
C ALA A 95 3.21 14.50 -25.88
N GLU A 96 2.97 13.45 -25.09
CA GLU A 96 2.30 13.57 -23.79
C GLU A 96 3.16 14.32 -22.77
N CYS A 97 4.47 14.02 -22.74
CA CYS A 97 5.41 14.67 -21.84
C CYS A 97 5.62 16.16 -22.19
N GLU A 98 5.67 16.52 -23.48
CA GLU A 98 5.78 17.93 -23.90
C GLU A 98 4.53 18.75 -23.60
N VAL A 99 3.34 18.13 -23.62
CA VAL A 99 2.07 18.80 -23.32
C VAL A 99 1.95 19.13 -21.83
N ASN A 100 2.42 18.26 -20.93
CA ASN A 100 2.43 18.51 -19.48
C ASN A 100 3.64 17.86 -18.79
N PRO A 101 4.84 18.48 -18.86
CA PRO A 101 6.05 17.89 -18.32
C PRO A 101 6.03 17.78 -16.78
N GLY A 102 5.29 18.66 -16.11
CA GLY A 102 5.20 18.67 -14.64
C GLY A 102 4.28 17.59 -14.04
N SER A 103 3.57 16.83 -14.88
CA SER A 103 2.69 15.73 -14.43
C SER A 103 3.00 14.40 -15.12
N PHE A 104 4.07 14.33 -15.91
CA PHE A 104 4.45 13.10 -16.57
C PHE A 104 5.12 12.16 -15.56
N ASP A 105 4.57 10.95 -15.44
CA ASP A 105 5.08 9.90 -14.57
C ASP A 105 5.46 8.71 -15.47
N CYS A 106 6.77 8.50 -15.60
CA CYS A 106 7.37 7.42 -16.39
C CYS A 106 6.82 6.06 -15.95
N SER A 107 6.82 5.78 -14.65
CA SER A 107 6.39 4.48 -14.11
C SER A 107 4.91 4.26 -14.35
N ALA A 108 4.07 5.29 -14.16
CA ALA A 108 2.64 5.19 -14.43
C ALA A 108 2.34 4.98 -15.92
N SER A 109 3.00 5.73 -16.81
CA SER A 109 2.82 5.59 -18.27
C SER A 109 3.28 4.21 -18.76
N CYS A 110 4.45 3.77 -18.29
CA CYS A 110 4.99 2.46 -18.59
C CYS A 110 4.06 1.32 -18.15
N ARG A 111 3.60 1.36 -16.89
CA ARG A 111 2.69 0.35 -16.34
C ARG A 111 1.34 0.35 -17.06
N ALA A 112 0.83 1.52 -17.49
CA ALA A 112 -0.42 1.60 -18.25
C ALA A 112 -0.27 0.96 -19.64
N ASP A 113 0.80 1.28 -20.37
CA ASP A 113 1.08 0.69 -21.68
C ASP A 113 1.34 -0.82 -21.60
N CYS A 114 2.10 -1.26 -20.61
CA CYS A 114 2.39 -2.66 -20.39
C CYS A 114 1.14 -3.44 -19.91
N GLY A 115 0.38 -2.88 -18.96
CA GLY A 115 -0.85 -3.48 -18.41
C GLY A 115 -1.95 -3.68 -19.46
N ALA A 116 -2.08 -2.77 -20.43
CA ALA A 116 -3.00 -2.96 -21.56
C ALA A 116 -2.66 -4.21 -22.40
N ASN A 117 -1.38 -4.58 -22.48
CA ASN A 117 -0.94 -5.78 -23.16
C ASN A 117 -1.12 -7.04 -22.30
N CYS A 118 -1.03 -6.92 -20.97
CA CYS A 118 -1.36 -8.01 -20.04
C CYS A 118 -2.79 -8.51 -20.21
N ASP A 119 -3.76 -7.59 -20.31
CA ASP A 119 -5.17 -7.96 -20.50
C ASP A 119 -5.38 -8.76 -21.78
N ALA A 120 -4.68 -8.40 -22.86
CA ALA A 120 -4.76 -9.12 -24.13
C ALA A 120 -4.05 -10.47 -24.08
N ALA A 121 -2.84 -10.53 -23.51
CA ALA A 121 -2.04 -11.75 -23.40
C ALA A 121 -2.71 -12.80 -22.51
N CYS A 122 -3.31 -12.36 -21.40
CA CYS A 122 -3.94 -13.23 -20.41
C CYS A 122 -5.41 -13.56 -20.70
N ALA A 123 -6.02 -12.98 -21.75
CA ALA A 123 -7.42 -13.22 -22.08
C ALA A 123 -7.74 -14.68 -22.41
N ALA A 124 -6.74 -15.42 -22.94
CA ALA A 124 -6.88 -16.83 -23.31
C ALA A 124 -6.41 -17.80 -22.22
N ASP A 125 -5.85 -17.30 -21.12
CA ASP A 125 -5.29 -18.14 -20.06
C ASP A 125 -6.41 -18.71 -19.15
N PRO A 126 -6.42 -20.02 -18.85
CA PRO A 126 -7.43 -20.62 -17.97
C PRO A 126 -7.38 -20.07 -16.53
N ASN A 127 -6.26 -19.47 -16.12
CA ASN A 127 -6.04 -18.77 -14.86
C ASN A 127 -5.70 -17.31 -15.12
N SER A 128 -6.55 -16.62 -15.89
CA SER A 128 -6.38 -15.21 -16.27
C SER A 128 -6.02 -14.27 -15.11
N ALA A 129 -6.49 -14.53 -13.89
CA ALA A 129 -6.14 -13.76 -12.70
C ALA A 129 -4.65 -13.90 -12.31
N ARG A 130 -4.10 -15.13 -12.32
CA ARG A 130 -2.67 -15.37 -12.05
C ARG A 130 -1.79 -14.82 -13.14
N CYS A 131 -2.17 -15.07 -14.41
CA CYS A 131 -1.48 -14.51 -15.56
C CYS A 131 -1.41 -12.99 -15.46
N LYS A 132 -2.54 -12.33 -15.14
CA LYS A 132 -2.61 -10.88 -14.99
C LYS A 132 -1.74 -10.38 -13.84
N ALA A 133 -1.77 -11.03 -12.68
CA ALA A 133 -0.92 -10.68 -11.55
C ALA A 133 0.57 -10.80 -11.91
N SER A 134 1.01 -11.92 -12.50
CA SER A 134 2.40 -12.13 -12.95
C SER A 134 2.83 -11.10 -14.00
N CYS A 135 1.93 -10.78 -14.93
CA CYS A 135 2.17 -9.79 -15.95
C CYS A 135 2.28 -8.37 -15.37
N GLU A 136 1.36 -7.98 -14.49
CA GLU A 136 1.39 -6.69 -13.80
C GLU A 136 2.63 -6.54 -12.91
N ALA A 137 3.05 -7.60 -12.22
CA ALA A 137 4.30 -7.59 -11.44
C ALA A 137 5.53 -7.44 -12.35
N THR A 138 5.54 -8.11 -13.51
CA THR A 138 6.61 -7.98 -14.50
C THR A 138 6.67 -6.57 -15.08
N CYS A 139 5.52 -6.03 -15.47
CA CYS A 139 5.40 -4.65 -15.93
C CYS A 139 5.86 -3.68 -14.84
N GLY A 140 5.38 -3.82 -13.61
CA GLY A 140 5.77 -2.98 -12.48
C GLY A 140 7.28 -2.97 -12.30
N GLY A 141 7.88 -4.15 -12.12
CA GLY A 141 9.30 -4.27 -11.84
C GLY A 141 10.20 -3.76 -12.97
N GLU A 142 9.89 -4.05 -14.24
CA GLU A 142 10.69 -3.54 -15.38
C GLU A 142 10.52 -2.03 -15.56
N CYS A 143 9.29 -1.53 -15.41
CA CYS A 143 9.00 -0.11 -15.50
C CYS A 143 9.73 0.66 -14.40
N ASP A 144 9.65 0.21 -13.16
CA ASP A 144 10.30 0.86 -12.02
C ASP A 144 11.82 0.80 -12.18
N ALA A 145 12.38 -0.37 -12.53
CA ALA A 145 13.82 -0.52 -12.74
C ALA A 145 14.37 0.41 -13.84
N ARG A 146 13.58 0.71 -14.89
CA ARG A 146 14.00 1.65 -15.95
C ARG A 146 13.73 3.11 -15.60
N CYS A 147 12.61 3.40 -14.94
CA CYS A 147 12.21 4.75 -14.60
C CYS A 147 12.99 5.31 -13.39
N ASP A 148 13.31 4.50 -12.39
CA ASP A 148 14.06 4.93 -11.19
C ASP A 148 15.53 5.27 -11.49
N VAL A 149 16.10 4.64 -12.50
CA VAL A 149 17.48 4.92 -12.95
C VAL A 149 17.54 6.23 -13.74
N THR A 150 16.39 6.75 -14.19
CA THR A 150 16.29 8.00 -14.92
C THR A 150 15.98 9.15 -13.96
N PRO A 151 16.87 10.15 -13.82
CA PRO A 151 16.62 11.24 -12.89
C PRO A 151 15.38 12.04 -13.31
N PRO A 152 14.59 12.57 -12.36
CA PRO A 152 13.39 13.34 -12.65
C PRO A 152 13.67 14.64 -13.43
N ASP A 153 14.91 15.15 -13.38
CA ASP A 153 15.37 16.29 -14.17
C ASP A 153 15.76 15.94 -15.62
N ALA A 154 15.72 14.65 -15.99
CA ALA A 154 15.97 14.22 -17.36
C ALA A 154 14.92 14.84 -18.30
N ASN A 155 15.32 15.14 -19.53
CA ASN A 155 14.36 15.66 -20.51
C ASN A 155 13.32 14.59 -20.89
N CYS A 156 12.17 15.04 -21.40
CA CYS A 156 11.06 14.16 -21.81
C CYS A 156 11.51 13.00 -22.69
N LYS A 157 12.40 13.26 -23.65
CA LYS A 157 12.97 12.24 -24.52
C LYS A 157 13.63 11.10 -23.74
N ALA A 158 14.52 11.43 -22.81
CA ALA A 158 15.23 10.43 -22.03
C ALA A 158 14.27 9.65 -21.10
N GLN A 159 13.31 10.33 -20.47
CA GLN A 159 12.28 9.66 -19.66
C GLN A 159 11.42 8.71 -20.50
N CYS A 160 11.00 9.16 -21.67
CA CYS A 160 10.22 8.35 -22.59
C CYS A 160 10.99 7.18 -23.17
N GLU A 161 12.27 7.36 -23.50
CA GLU A 161 13.12 6.26 -23.96
C GLU A 161 13.23 5.19 -22.88
N ALA A 162 13.49 5.57 -21.62
CA ALA A 162 13.55 4.64 -20.50
C ALA A 162 12.21 3.93 -20.23
N CYS A 163 11.11 4.69 -20.17
CA CYS A 163 9.73 4.19 -20.02
C CYS A 163 9.40 3.14 -21.09
N CYS A 164 9.64 3.49 -22.35
CA CYS A 164 9.32 2.63 -23.47
C CYS A 164 10.22 1.40 -23.52
N THR A 165 11.51 1.53 -23.17
CA THR A 165 12.39 0.37 -23.02
C THR A 165 11.88 -0.56 -21.91
N GLY A 166 11.47 -0.05 -20.76
CA GLY A 166 10.92 -0.86 -19.66
C GLY A 166 9.64 -1.60 -20.05
N SER A 167 8.67 -0.90 -20.65
CA SER A 167 7.43 -1.53 -21.12
C SER A 167 7.70 -2.62 -22.16
N CYS A 168 8.62 -2.36 -23.10
CA CYS A 168 8.98 -3.34 -24.09
C CYS A 168 9.76 -4.52 -23.49
N ASP A 169 10.65 -4.28 -22.52
CA ASP A 169 11.44 -5.32 -21.85
C ASP A 169 10.48 -6.25 -21.08
N ALA A 170 9.50 -5.67 -20.39
CA ALA A 170 8.42 -6.43 -19.79
C ALA A 170 7.68 -7.28 -20.84
N LYS A 171 7.23 -6.69 -21.96
CA LYS A 171 6.56 -7.44 -23.05
C LYS A 171 7.40 -8.59 -23.59
N ALA A 172 8.70 -8.39 -23.78
CA ALA A 172 9.59 -9.42 -24.27
C ALA A 172 9.78 -10.57 -23.27
N ASN A 173 9.65 -10.28 -21.96
CA ASN A 173 9.90 -11.23 -20.90
C ASN A 173 8.64 -11.77 -20.22
N ILE A 174 7.44 -11.27 -20.51
CA ILE A 174 6.17 -11.70 -19.90
C ILE A 174 5.94 -13.20 -20.03
N ASP A 175 6.12 -13.78 -21.21
CA ASP A 175 5.91 -15.23 -21.41
C ASP A 175 6.87 -16.05 -20.54
N CYS A 176 8.15 -15.68 -20.54
CA CYS A 176 9.16 -16.33 -19.69
C CYS A 176 8.85 -16.16 -18.20
N GLN A 177 8.37 -14.99 -17.79
CA GLN A 177 7.99 -14.69 -16.42
C GLN A 177 6.79 -15.52 -15.98
N ILE A 178 5.74 -15.59 -16.80
CA ILE A 178 4.56 -16.42 -16.51
C ILE A 178 4.97 -17.89 -16.38
N ASP A 179 5.76 -18.40 -17.31
CA ASP A 179 6.22 -19.79 -17.29
C ASP A 179 7.10 -20.09 -16.07
N CYS A 180 8.04 -19.20 -15.75
CA CYS A 180 8.91 -19.33 -14.58
C CYS A 180 8.12 -19.27 -13.27
N GLN A 181 7.12 -18.39 -13.19
CA GLN A 181 6.33 -18.21 -11.99
C GLN A 181 5.29 -19.33 -11.80
N ALA A 182 4.83 -19.99 -12.87
CA ALA A 182 3.70 -20.93 -12.83
C ALA A 182 3.81 -22.00 -11.71
N ASP A 183 4.96 -22.67 -11.59
CA ASP A 183 5.18 -23.71 -10.59
C ASP A 183 5.36 -23.13 -9.18
N ALA A 184 6.06 -22.00 -9.06
CA ALA A 184 6.35 -21.36 -7.79
C ALA A 184 5.13 -20.62 -7.21
N PHE A 185 4.18 -20.22 -8.06
CA PHE A 185 2.97 -19.52 -7.68
C PHE A 185 2.09 -20.36 -6.76
N VAL A 186 1.96 -21.66 -7.07
CA VAL A 186 1.18 -22.61 -6.26
C VAL A 186 1.80 -22.78 -4.88
N GLN A 187 3.13 -22.81 -4.79
CA GLN A 187 3.85 -22.92 -3.52
C GLN A 187 3.68 -21.65 -2.70
N CYS A 188 3.88 -20.47 -3.32
CA CYS A 188 3.69 -19.19 -2.65
C CYS A 188 2.25 -19.01 -2.13
N GLU A 189 1.22 -19.34 -2.92
CA GLU A 189 -0.17 -19.27 -2.46
C GLU A 189 -0.41 -20.21 -1.27
N ALA A 190 0.18 -21.41 -1.28
CA ALA A 190 0.06 -22.36 -0.19
C ALA A 190 0.77 -21.86 1.09
N ASP A 191 1.96 -21.28 0.94
CA ASP A 191 2.74 -20.74 2.06
C ASP A 191 2.06 -19.51 2.68
N LEU A 192 1.60 -18.56 1.86
CA LEU A 192 0.86 -17.39 2.36
C LEU A 192 -0.47 -17.77 2.99
N LYS A 193 -1.19 -18.73 2.39
CA LYS A 193 -2.42 -19.25 3.00
C LYS A 193 -2.14 -19.92 4.34
N GLY A 194 -1.12 -20.78 4.41
CA GLY A 194 -0.71 -21.44 5.64
C GLY A 194 -0.28 -20.44 6.72
N GLY A 195 0.53 -19.45 6.34
CA GLY A 195 0.95 -18.35 7.20
C GLY A 195 -0.23 -17.55 7.73
N CYS A 196 -1.17 -17.18 6.85
CA CYS A 196 -2.39 -16.47 7.23
C CYS A 196 -3.27 -17.29 8.19
N GLU A 197 -3.50 -18.58 7.91
CA GLU A 197 -4.27 -19.46 8.79
C GLU A 197 -3.61 -19.63 10.17
N VAL A 198 -2.28 -19.74 10.21
CA VAL A 198 -1.50 -19.81 11.45
C VAL A 198 -1.59 -18.47 12.20
N ALA A 199 -1.42 -17.35 11.51
CA ALA A 199 -1.54 -16.01 12.11
C ALA A 199 -2.95 -15.78 12.69
N CYS A 200 -4.00 -16.22 12.00
CA CYS A 200 -5.37 -16.16 12.50
C CYS A 200 -5.65 -17.02 13.74
N GLN A 201 -4.84 -18.05 14.00
CA GLN A 201 -4.94 -18.88 15.21
C GLN A 201 -4.20 -18.28 16.40
N ARG A 202 -3.27 -17.34 16.14
CA ARG A 202 -2.56 -16.62 17.19
C ARG A 202 -3.47 -15.55 17.83
N PRO A 203 -3.28 -15.22 19.12
CA PRO A 203 -4.09 -14.20 19.80
C PRO A 203 -3.93 -12.80 19.19
N GLU A 204 -2.79 -12.51 18.55
CA GLU A 204 -2.52 -11.25 17.87
C GLU A 204 -3.34 -11.10 16.58
N GLY A 205 -3.67 -12.22 15.90
CA GLY A 205 -4.39 -12.24 14.64
C GLY A 205 -3.50 -12.09 13.41
N ALA A 206 -4.13 -11.84 12.25
CA ALA A 206 -3.45 -11.56 11.00
C ALA A 206 -3.65 -10.10 10.57
N LEU A 207 -2.58 -9.51 10.03
CA LEU A 207 -2.59 -8.15 9.48
C LEU A 207 -3.06 -8.19 8.04
N PHE A 208 -4.06 -7.36 7.73
CA PHE A 208 -4.53 -7.15 6.36
C PHE A 208 -4.43 -5.68 6.01
N CYS A 209 -3.87 -5.35 4.86
CA CYS A 209 -3.83 -3.99 4.32
C CYS A 209 -4.56 -3.97 2.97
N ASP A 210 -5.59 -3.12 2.86
CA ASP A 210 -6.49 -3.05 1.70
C ASP A 210 -7.08 -4.42 1.29
N GLY A 211 -7.31 -5.28 2.28
CA GLY A 211 -7.81 -6.65 2.09
C GLY A 211 -6.76 -7.68 1.69
N GLN A 212 -5.49 -7.29 1.54
CA GLN A 212 -4.37 -8.20 1.29
C GLN A 212 -3.70 -8.60 2.60
N TYR A 213 -3.38 -9.89 2.74
CA TYR A 213 -2.64 -10.38 3.90
C TYR A 213 -1.19 -9.89 3.85
N VAL A 214 -0.66 -9.48 5.00
CA VAL A 214 0.73 -9.04 5.15
C VAL A 214 1.43 -10.03 6.08
N ASP A 215 2.34 -10.82 5.54
CA ASP A 215 3.13 -11.75 6.37
C ASP A 215 4.22 -11.00 7.15
N VAL A 216 3.87 -10.66 8.38
CA VAL A 216 4.76 -9.96 9.33
C VAL A 216 5.52 -10.93 10.24
N GLY A 217 5.30 -12.25 10.12
CA GLY A 217 5.94 -13.26 10.96
C GLY A 217 5.84 -12.98 12.46
N GLU A 218 6.99 -12.86 13.12
CA GLU A 218 7.14 -12.47 14.54
C GLU A 218 7.41 -10.97 14.74
N GLN A 219 7.52 -10.19 13.65
CA GLN A 219 7.93 -8.77 13.68
C GLN A 219 6.74 -7.80 13.65
N ILE A 220 5.55 -8.25 14.07
CA ILE A 220 4.32 -7.45 13.94
C ILE A 220 4.42 -6.08 14.60
N ASP A 221 5.03 -5.98 15.78
CA ASP A 221 5.17 -4.70 16.49
C ASP A 221 6.09 -3.72 15.74
N SER A 222 7.15 -4.24 15.13
CA SER A 222 8.10 -3.45 14.35
C SER A 222 7.47 -3.02 13.02
N CYS A 223 6.71 -3.90 12.38
CA CYS A 223 5.96 -3.58 11.17
C CYS A 223 4.92 -2.47 11.43
N VAL A 224 4.09 -2.61 12.46
CA VAL A 224 3.08 -1.60 12.80
C VAL A 224 3.73 -0.26 13.18
N ALA A 225 4.86 -0.29 13.88
CA ALA A 225 5.62 0.95 14.18
C ALA A 225 6.14 1.65 12.92
N GLN A 226 6.60 0.89 11.92
CA GLN A 226 7.02 1.48 10.64
C GLN A 226 5.82 2.02 9.84
N LEU A 227 4.70 1.30 9.80
CA LEU A 227 3.47 1.77 9.14
C LEU A 227 2.99 3.12 9.69
N GLU A 228 2.96 3.26 11.01
CA GLU A 228 2.51 4.49 11.67
C GLU A 228 3.50 5.64 11.49
N SER A 229 4.81 5.36 11.52
CA SER A 229 5.84 6.41 11.48
C SER A 229 6.21 6.87 10.08
N LEU A 230 6.26 5.95 9.11
CA LEU A 230 6.66 6.24 7.73
C LEU A 230 5.46 6.63 6.87
N LEU A 231 4.37 5.87 6.96
CA LEU A 231 3.20 6.05 6.09
C LEU A 231 2.04 6.78 6.76
N GLN A 232 2.14 7.07 8.07
CA GLN A 232 1.03 7.63 8.86
C GLN A 232 -0.25 6.76 8.81
N VAL A 233 -0.08 5.47 8.49
CA VAL A 233 -1.17 4.49 8.42
C VAL A 233 -1.44 3.97 9.82
N LYS A 234 -2.66 4.16 10.31
CA LYS A 234 -3.10 3.63 11.60
C LYS A 234 -3.67 2.23 11.40
N VAL A 235 -3.12 1.26 12.13
CA VAL A 235 -3.62 -0.12 12.07
C VAL A 235 -4.82 -0.28 12.99
N GLU A 236 -5.99 -0.57 12.43
CA GLU A 236 -7.20 -0.80 13.20
C GLU A 236 -7.13 -2.16 13.95
N GLY A 237 -7.67 -2.22 15.16
CA GLY A 237 -7.70 -3.45 15.96
C GLY A 237 -6.36 -3.86 16.60
N TYR A 238 -5.26 -3.16 16.31
CA TYR A 238 -3.97 -3.38 16.97
C TYR A 238 -3.88 -2.60 18.29
N ALA A 239 -3.46 -3.28 19.36
CA ALA A 239 -3.20 -2.67 20.66
C ALA A 239 -1.75 -2.93 21.06
N ARG A 240 -0.97 -1.86 21.31
CA ARG A 240 0.39 -1.99 21.88
C ARG A 240 0.32 -2.36 23.36
N GLY A 241 1.02 -3.42 23.74
CA GLY A 241 1.12 -3.94 25.11
C GLY A 241 0.27 -5.18 25.33
N ASP A 242 0.45 -5.87 26.46
CA ASP A 242 -0.32 -7.05 26.89
C ASP A 242 -1.82 -6.73 27.09
N ALA A 243 -2.51 -6.43 26.00
CA ALA A 243 -3.93 -6.18 26.01
C ALA A 243 -4.64 -7.53 26.00
N GLN A 244 -5.00 -8.03 27.18
CA GLN A 244 -5.87 -9.20 27.26
C GLN A 244 -7.28 -8.81 26.79
N CYS A 245 -7.66 -9.33 25.63
CA CYS A 245 -9.02 -9.24 25.11
C CYS A 245 -9.77 -10.53 25.45
N SER A 246 -10.83 -10.41 26.27
CA SER A 246 -11.72 -11.53 26.60
C SER A 246 -13.17 -11.07 26.55
N GLY A 247 -13.99 -11.73 25.73
CA GLY A 247 -15.43 -11.48 25.64
C GLY A 247 -15.81 -10.09 25.11
N GLY A 248 -15.08 -9.56 24.11
CA GLY A 248 -15.36 -8.25 23.52
C GLY A 248 -14.96 -7.06 24.39
N ARG A 249 -14.15 -7.29 25.44
CA ARG A 249 -13.51 -6.25 26.24
C ARG A 249 -12.01 -6.45 26.20
N CYS A 250 -11.29 -5.41 25.80
CA CYS A 250 -9.84 -5.35 25.85
C CYS A 250 -9.43 -4.47 27.02
N THR A 251 -8.59 -5.00 27.89
CA THR A 251 -7.93 -4.25 28.97
C THR A 251 -6.46 -4.16 28.62
N ALA A 252 -5.99 -2.95 28.35
CA ALA A 252 -4.57 -2.66 28.10
C ALA A 252 -3.97 -1.92 29.30
N GLU A 253 -2.82 -2.37 29.80
CA GLU A 253 -2.00 -1.62 30.75
C GLU A 253 -1.11 -0.65 29.97
N GLY A 254 -1.68 0.47 29.52
CA GLY A 254 -0.98 1.50 28.77
C GLY A 254 -1.94 2.53 28.20
N GLU A 255 -1.49 3.77 28.01
CA GLU A 255 -2.27 4.88 27.45
C GLU A 255 -2.60 4.61 25.96
N ALA A 256 -3.61 3.79 25.69
CA ALA A 256 -4.17 3.60 24.36
C ALA A 256 -5.51 4.35 24.25
N GLY A 257 -5.60 5.27 23.29
CA GLY A 257 -6.83 5.94 22.89
C GLY A 257 -7.76 4.97 22.16
N VAL A 258 -8.57 4.25 22.93
CA VAL A 258 -9.61 3.36 22.41
C VAL A 258 -10.90 4.15 22.17
N SER A 259 -11.15 4.54 20.91
CA SER A 259 -12.49 4.92 20.46
C SER A 259 -13.23 3.69 19.93
N CYS A 260 -13.72 2.83 20.82
CA CYS A 260 -14.71 1.84 20.43
C CYS A 260 -16.05 2.56 20.22
N ALA A 261 -16.40 2.83 18.96
CA ALA A 261 -17.75 3.20 18.57
C ALA A 261 -18.65 1.97 18.70
N GLN A 262 -19.26 1.82 19.87
CA GLN A 262 -20.28 0.81 20.12
C GLN A 262 -21.59 1.26 19.46
N SER A 263 -21.90 0.70 18.28
CA SER A 263 -23.23 0.81 17.66
C SER A 263 -24.28 0.17 18.58
N PRO A 264 -25.33 0.89 19.03
CA PRO A 264 -26.45 0.24 19.71
C PRO A 264 -27.41 -0.31 18.65
N GLY A 265 -27.61 -1.63 18.68
CA GLY A 265 -28.74 -2.27 18.02
C GLY A 265 -30.06 -1.65 18.50
N ASN A 266 -30.95 -1.42 17.54
CA ASN A 266 -32.31 -0.92 17.75
C ASN A 266 -33.09 -1.80 18.76
N THR A 267 -33.19 -1.35 20.00
CA THR A 267 -34.43 -1.45 20.77
C THR A 267 -34.82 -0.06 21.25
N SER A 268 -36.05 0.28 20.92
CA SER A 268 -36.79 1.51 21.15
C SER A 268 -36.60 2.18 22.51
N SER A 269 -36.54 3.51 22.47
CA SER A 269 -37.04 4.50 23.44
C SER A 269 -36.03 5.24 24.33
N SER A 270 -36.04 6.56 24.15
CA SER A 270 -35.87 7.63 25.17
C SER A 270 -34.46 8.12 25.51
N ALA A 271 -34.19 9.33 25.01
CA ALA A 271 -33.37 10.42 25.54
C ALA A 271 -32.91 10.34 27.01
N ALA A 272 -31.61 10.58 27.23
CA ALA A 272 -31.04 11.60 28.13
C ALA A 272 -29.54 11.32 28.33
N GLY A 273 -28.70 12.33 28.15
CA GLY A 273 -27.26 12.24 28.37
C GLY A 273 -26.88 12.09 29.84
N ILE A 274 -25.58 11.85 30.10
CA ILE A 274 -24.84 12.27 31.30
C ILE A 274 -23.34 12.09 30.99
N LEU A 275 -22.59 13.17 31.17
CA LEU A 275 -21.14 13.21 31.35
C LEU A 275 -20.79 12.66 32.74
N GLY A 276 -19.87 11.71 32.83
CA GLY A 276 -19.43 11.13 34.11
C GLY A 276 -17.90 11.04 34.21
N ALA A 277 -17.30 11.96 34.97
CA ALA A 277 -15.90 11.99 35.36
C ALA A 277 -15.65 11.15 36.63
N ILE A 278 -14.64 10.26 36.62
CA ILE A 278 -14.11 9.47 37.74
C ILE A 278 -12.64 9.12 37.36
N ALA A 279 -11.57 9.16 38.17
CA ALA A 279 -11.33 9.38 39.59
C ALA A 279 -9.87 9.83 39.82
N ALA A 280 -9.65 10.52 40.94
CA ALA A 280 -8.37 10.55 41.66
C ALA A 280 -8.65 10.40 43.16
N PHE A 281 -7.62 9.99 43.91
CA PHE A 281 -7.56 9.64 45.34
C PHE A 281 -8.01 8.21 45.66
N GLY A 282 -7.23 7.36 46.32
CA GLY A 282 -6.00 7.57 47.09
C GLY A 282 -5.98 6.49 48.18
N LEU A 283 -5.03 5.55 48.09
CA LEU A 283 -4.84 4.44 49.00
C LEU A 283 -4.56 4.91 50.43
N ALA A 284 -5.33 4.41 51.39
CA ALA A 284 -4.99 4.44 52.82
C ALA A 284 -5.01 3.01 53.39
N LEU A 285 -3.81 2.46 53.60
CA LEU A 285 -3.54 1.27 54.39
C LEU A 285 -3.75 1.56 55.88
N GLY A 286 -4.27 0.59 56.67
CA GLY A 286 -4.03 0.64 58.12
C GLY A 286 -4.95 -0.17 59.03
N ARG A 287 -4.56 -1.44 59.25
CA ARG A 287 -4.69 -2.25 60.49
C ARG A 287 -6.06 -2.34 61.20
N ARG A 288 -6.58 -3.57 61.29
CA ARG A 288 -7.18 -4.03 62.57
C ARG A 288 -6.82 -5.47 62.93
N LYS A 289 -6.50 -5.60 64.21
CA LYS A 289 -5.86 -6.68 64.94
C LYS A 289 -6.83 -7.85 65.17
N SER A 290 -6.34 -9.07 64.99
CA SER A 290 -6.94 -10.31 65.49
C SER A 290 -6.92 -10.33 67.03
N GLN A 291 -8.05 -10.69 67.65
CA GLN A 291 -8.06 -11.25 68.99
C GLN A 291 -8.73 -12.62 68.97
N LYS A 292 -7.92 -13.62 69.33
CA LYS A 292 -8.34 -14.94 69.82
C LYS A 292 -8.70 -14.80 71.30
N LYS A 293 -9.91 -15.20 71.68
CA LYS A 293 -10.21 -16.24 72.67
C LYS A 293 -11.71 -16.39 72.80
#